data_AF-A0A2X2X439-F1
#
_entry.id   AF-A0A2X2X439-F1
#
_cell.length_a   1.000
_cell.length_b   1.000
_cell.length_c   1.000
_cell.angle_alpha   90.00
_cell.angle_beta   90.00
_cell.angle_gamma   90.00
#
_symmetry.space_group_name_H-M   'P 1'
#
loop_
_entity.id
_entity.type
_entity.pdbx_description
1 polymer ?
#
loop_
_entity_poly.entity_id
_entity_poly.type
_entity_poly.pdbx_seq_one_letter_code
_entity_poly.pdbx_strand_id
1 'polypeptide(L)'
;MVHYENDLPVQIEDRCVNAGVVPDYLAQDYSQTTPHAYLSLIAPLTEGEHIVEAVRATAEECALLNIKEHDPCLLIHRRTWSASHIVSHARLLFPGSRYRLQGHFMS
;
A
#
# COMPACT_ATOMS: atom_id res chain seq x y z
N MET A 1 -4.60 1.51 -7.17
CA MET A 1 -5.18 2.78 -6.67
C MET A 1 -4.07 3.81 -6.56
N VAL A 2 -4.34 5.08 -6.89
CA VAL A 2 -3.36 6.18 -6.71
C VAL A 2 -3.84 7.05 -5.57
N HIS A 3 -2.98 7.31 -4.59
CA HIS A 3 -3.25 8.18 -3.45
C HIS A 3 -2.61 9.55 -3.67
N TYR A 4 -3.28 10.60 -3.20
CA TYR A 4 -2.89 11.99 -3.41
C TYR A 4 -2.78 12.74 -2.07
N GLU A 5 -1.85 13.69 -2.02
CA GLU A 5 -1.74 14.70 -0.97
C GLU A 5 -1.73 16.08 -1.63
N ASN A 6 -2.73 16.93 -1.35
CA ASN A 6 -2.89 18.26 -1.98
C ASN A 6 -2.79 18.19 -3.52
N ASP A 7 -3.56 17.29 -4.14
CA ASP A 7 -3.59 17.03 -5.59
C ASP A 7 -2.28 16.49 -6.20
N LEU A 8 -1.26 16.21 -5.38
CA LEU A 8 -0.01 15.58 -5.82
C LEU A 8 -0.09 14.06 -5.57
N PRO A 9 0.12 13.20 -6.59
CA PRO A 9 0.14 11.76 -6.37
C PRO A 9 1.36 11.36 -5.53
N VAL A 10 1.13 10.66 -4.42
CA VAL A 10 2.19 10.30 -3.46
C VAL A 10 2.46 8.80 -3.39
N GLN A 11 1.51 7.98 -3.83
CA GLN A 11 1.62 6.53 -3.71
C GLN A 11 0.76 5.81 -4.75
N ILE A 12 1.31 4.74 -5.32
CA ILE A 12 0.51 3.69 -5.95
C ILE A 12 0.34 2.55 -4.95
N GLU A 13 -0.90 2.17 -4.69
CA GLU A 13 -1.24 0.96 -3.96
C GLU A 13 -1.82 -0.07 -4.93
N ASP A 14 -1.11 -1.19 -5.08
CA ASP A 14 -1.62 -2.40 -5.70
C ASP A 14 -1.84 -3.45 -4.61
N ARG A 15 -3.09 -3.89 -4.43
CA ARG A 15 -3.48 -4.75 -3.31
C ARG A 15 -4.31 -5.93 -3.79
N CYS A 16 -3.84 -7.12 -3.42
CA CYS A 16 -4.57 -8.37 -3.51
C CYS A 16 -5.17 -8.72 -2.14
N VAL A 17 -6.45 -9.07 -2.13
CA VAL A 17 -7.18 -9.49 -0.92
C VAL A 17 -7.78 -10.86 -1.13
N ASN A 18 -7.75 -11.69 -0.09
CA ASN A 18 -8.37 -13.00 -0.11
C ASN A 18 -9.90 -12.86 -0.07
N ALA A 19 -10.55 -13.08 -1.22
CA ALA A 19 -12.01 -12.97 -1.35
C ALA A 19 -12.78 -14.01 -0.50
N GLY A 20 -12.16 -15.12 -0.12
CA GLY A 20 -12.77 -16.09 0.81
C GLY A 20 -12.82 -15.59 2.25
N VAL A 21 -11.95 -14.63 2.61
CA VAL A 21 -11.91 -14.01 3.94
C VAL A 21 -12.70 -12.70 3.96
N VAL A 22 -12.64 -11.93 2.87
CA VAL A 22 -13.29 -10.62 2.76
C VAL A 22 -14.12 -10.57 1.48
N PRO A 23 -15.28 -11.24 1.44
CA PRO A 23 -16.08 -11.37 0.22
C PRO A 23 -16.64 -10.03 -0.28
N ASP A 24 -16.96 -9.11 0.64
CA ASP A 24 -17.55 -7.81 0.30
C ASP A 24 -16.52 -6.74 -0.06
N TYR A 25 -15.24 -7.12 -0.22
CA TYR A 25 -14.16 -6.18 -0.50
C TYR A 25 -14.43 -5.34 -1.77
N LEU A 26 -14.89 -5.96 -2.85
CA LEU A 26 -15.17 -5.24 -4.10
C LEU A 26 -16.42 -4.35 -4.03
N ALA A 27 -17.28 -4.51 -3.02
CA ALA A 27 -18.48 -3.71 -2.84
C ALA A 27 -18.24 -2.38 -2.09
N GLN A 28 -17.02 -2.15 -1.59
CA GLN A 28 -16.69 -0.97 -0.81
C GLN A 28 -16.37 0.25 -1.69
N ASP A 29 -16.69 1.44 -1.18
CA ASP A 29 -16.25 2.70 -1.76
C ASP A 29 -14.94 3.17 -1.11
N TYR A 30 -13.83 2.96 -1.81
CA TYR A 30 -12.49 3.35 -1.35
C TYR A 30 -12.16 4.84 -1.53
N SER A 31 -13.10 5.66 -2.01
CA SER A 31 -12.96 7.11 -1.94
C SER A 31 -13.21 7.65 -0.52
N GLN A 32 -14.00 6.92 0.28
CA GLN A 32 -14.39 7.31 1.64
C GLN A 32 -13.58 6.62 2.74
N THR A 33 -12.95 5.50 2.42
CA THR A 33 -12.12 4.72 3.36
C THR A 33 -10.92 4.11 2.65
N THR A 34 -9.87 3.78 3.39
CA THR A 34 -8.73 3.06 2.79
C THR A 34 -8.97 1.56 2.82
N PRO A 35 -8.41 0.81 1.86
CA PRO A 35 -8.38 -0.65 1.92
C PRO A 35 -7.90 -1.20 3.26
N HIS A 36 -6.85 -0.60 3.82
CA HIS A 36 -6.30 -1.05 5.09
C HIS A 36 -7.26 -0.80 6.25
N ALA A 37 -7.89 0.38 6.34
CA ALA A 37 -8.85 0.69 7.38
C ALA A 37 -10.05 -0.26 7.34
N TYR A 38 -10.59 -0.52 6.14
CA TYR A 38 -11.67 -1.48 5.96
C TYR A 38 -11.27 -2.89 6.42
N LEU A 39 -10.10 -3.39 5.99
CA LEU A 39 -9.61 -4.72 6.40
C LEU A 39 -9.44 -4.85 7.93
N SER A 40 -8.98 -3.79 8.60
CA SER A 40 -8.86 -3.76 10.06
C SER A 40 -10.20 -3.85 10.79
N LEU A 41 -11.31 -3.46 10.15
CA LEU A 41 -12.67 -3.59 10.72
C LEU A 41 -13.20 -5.02 10.58
N ILE A 42 -12.85 -5.72 9.49
CA ILE A 42 -13.38 -7.04 9.18
C ILE A 42 -12.68 -8.15 9.96
N ALA A 43 -11.36 -8.04 10.14
CA ALA A 43 -10.57 -9.08 10.80
C ALA A 43 -9.48 -8.49 11.69
N PRO A 44 -9.17 -9.12 12.84
CA PRO A 44 -8.02 -8.73 13.65
C PRO A 44 -6.75 -8.99 12.84
N LEU A 45 -6.05 -7.92 12.47
CA LEU A 45 -4.78 -7.99 11.75
C LEU A 45 -3.68 -8.26 12.77
N THR A 46 -3.37 -9.54 12.98
CA THR A 46 -2.52 -10.02 14.08
C THR A 46 -1.04 -9.95 13.77
N GLU A 47 -0.67 -10.01 12.49
CA GLU A 47 0.72 -9.99 12.05
C GLU A 47 0.85 -9.19 10.76
N GLY A 48 1.97 -8.48 10.64
CA GLY A 48 2.34 -7.72 9.46
C GLY A 48 3.81 -7.92 9.14
N GLU A 49 4.11 -8.05 7.86
CA GLU A 49 5.48 -8.12 7.35
C GLU A 49 5.68 -7.00 6.34
N HIS A 50 6.88 -6.42 6.33
CA HIS A 50 7.31 -5.41 5.39
C HIS A 50 8.65 -5.80 4.76
N ILE A 51 8.71 -5.82 3.43
CA ILE A 51 9.95 -5.86 2.67
C ILE A 51 10.09 -4.48 2.01
N VAL A 52 11.22 -3.82 2.24
CA VAL A 52 11.47 -2.43 1.82
C VAL A 52 12.62 -2.40 0.82
N GLU A 53 12.38 -1.83 -0.35
CA GLU A 53 13.31 -1.83 -1.48
C GLU A 53 13.41 -0.44 -2.13
N ALA A 54 14.59 -0.13 -2.66
CA ALA A 54 14.77 1.00 -3.56
C ALA A 54 14.66 0.50 -5.00
N VAL A 55 13.73 1.06 -5.76
CA VAL A 55 13.42 0.61 -7.13
C VAL A 55 13.31 1.77 -8.09
N ARG A 56 13.32 1.46 -9.39
CA ARG A 56 12.83 2.35 -10.43
C ARG A 56 11.39 1.98 -10.75
N ALA A 57 10.53 2.98 -10.87
CA ALA A 57 9.17 2.80 -11.34
C ALA A 57 9.13 2.43 -12.83
N THR A 58 8.10 1.72 -13.25
CA THR A 58 7.81 1.49 -14.67
C THR A 58 7.32 2.79 -15.34
N ALA A 59 7.29 2.83 -16.68
CA ALA A 59 6.80 4.00 -17.40
C ALA A 59 5.33 4.35 -17.04
N GLU A 60 4.48 3.33 -16.84
CA GLU A 60 3.09 3.52 -16.41
C GLU A 60 3.01 4.08 -14.99
N GLU A 61 3.79 3.54 -14.07
CA GLU A 61 3.86 4.03 -12.70
C GLU A 61 4.40 5.47 -12.62
N CYS A 62 5.38 5.80 -13.45
CA CYS A 62 5.89 7.16 -13.59
C CYS A 62 4.80 8.15 -14.05
N ALA A 63 3.98 7.74 -15.02
CA ALA A 63 2.87 8.55 -15.50
C ALA A 63 1.81 8.75 -14.41
N LEU A 64 1.41 7.68 -13.72
CA LEU A 64 0.45 7.74 -12.60
C LEU A 64 0.94 8.60 -11.43
N LEU A 65 2.24 8.50 -11.12
CA LEU A 65 2.88 9.27 -10.04
C LEU A 65 3.36 10.64 -10.47
N ASN A 66 3.24 11.03 -11.74
CA ASN A 66 3.80 12.29 -12.26
C ASN A 66 5.27 12.50 -11.82
N ILE A 67 6.13 11.54 -12.15
CA ILE A 67 7.58 11.54 -11.89
C ILE A 67 8.37 11.16 -13.14
N LYS A 68 9.70 11.37 -13.13
CA LYS A 68 10.58 10.98 -14.24
C LYS A 68 11.01 9.52 -14.12
N GLU A 69 11.36 8.89 -15.25
CA GLU A 69 11.77 7.47 -15.34
C GLU A 69 13.02 7.08 -14.50
N HIS A 70 13.78 8.06 -14.05
CA HIS A 70 14.99 7.87 -13.24
C HIS A 70 14.81 8.33 -11.79
N ASP A 71 13.63 8.83 -11.43
CA ASP A 71 13.37 9.23 -10.05
C ASP A 71 13.34 7.96 -9.17
N PRO A 72 14.14 7.90 -8.09
CA PRO A 72 14.15 6.74 -7.22
C PRO A 72 12.82 6.63 -6.48
N CYS A 73 12.32 5.40 -6.35
CA CYS A 73 11.10 5.10 -5.61
C CYS A 73 11.40 4.18 -4.44
N LEU A 74 10.66 4.37 -3.36
CA LEU A 74 10.59 3.44 -2.24
C LEU A 74 9.46 2.46 -2.52
N LEU A 75 9.77 1.17 -2.56
CA LEU A 75 8.79 0.10 -2.67
C LEU A 75 8.66 -0.61 -1.34
N ILE A 76 7.43 -0.78 -0.88
CA ILE A 76 7.11 -1.56 0.32
C ILE A 76 6.15 -2.66 -0.09
N HIS A 77 6.61 -3.91 0.01
CA HIS A 77 5.73 -5.06 0.02
C HIS A 77 5.23 -5.27 1.43
N ARG A 78 3.91 -5.29 1.59
CA ARG A 78 3.25 -5.55 2.86
C ARG A 78 2.41 -6.80 2.76
N ARG A 79 2.65 -7.76 3.66
CA ARG A 79 1.74 -8.88 3.89
C ARG A 79 1.06 -8.71 5.24
N THR A 80 -0.19 -9.13 5.33
CA THR A 80 -0.96 -9.02 6.57
C THR A 80 -1.80 -10.26 6.78
N TRP A 81 -1.76 -10.76 8.01
CA TRP A 81 -2.44 -11.98 8.42
C TRP A 81 -3.51 -11.69 9.46
N SER A 82 -4.51 -12.56 9.49
CA SER A 82 -5.42 -12.71 10.60
C SER A 82 -5.32 -14.15 11.10
N ALA A 83 -4.85 -14.31 12.34
CA ALA A 83 -4.35 -15.58 12.84
C ALA A 83 -3.33 -16.19 11.86
N SER A 84 -3.56 -17.42 11.39
CA SER A 84 -2.67 -18.13 10.47
C SER A 84 -2.94 -17.88 8.98
N HIS A 85 -3.93 -17.04 8.62
CA HIS A 85 -4.35 -16.85 7.23
C HIS A 85 -3.89 -15.50 6.68
N ILE A 86 -3.29 -15.51 5.48
CA ILE A 86 -3.01 -14.27 4.75
C ILE A 86 -4.35 -13.65 4.32
N VAL A 87 -4.59 -12.44 4.80
CA VAL A 87 -5.78 -11.65 4.44
C VAL A 87 -5.49 -10.79 3.22
N SER A 88 -4.32 -10.15 3.17
CA SER A 88 -3.94 -9.29 2.05
C SER A 88 -2.44 -9.21 1.83
N HIS A 89 -2.08 -8.94 0.58
CA HIS A 89 -0.76 -8.52 0.15
C HIS A 89 -0.90 -7.20 -0.60
N ALA A 90 -0.03 -6.23 -0.31
CA ALA A 90 -0.01 -4.96 -1.02
C ALA A 90 1.41 -4.59 -1.43
N ARG A 91 1.53 -4.06 -2.64
CA ARG A 91 2.71 -3.40 -3.17
C ARG A 91 2.45 -1.89 -3.13
N LEU A 92 3.20 -1.20 -2.30
CA LEU A 92 3.07 0.24 -2.05
C LEU A 92 4.30 0.93 -2.64
N LEU A 93 4.12 1.67 -3.72
CA LEU A 93 5.20 2.37 -4.42
C LEU A 93 5.08 3.87 -4.17
N PHE A 94 6.16 4.47 -3.68
CA PHE A 94 6.24 5.89 -3.36
C PHE A 94 7.39 6.56 -4.10
N PRO A 95 7.21 7.76 -4.69
CA PRO A 95 8.32 8.61 -5.09
C PRO A 95 9.22 8.92 -3.89
N GLY A 96 10.53 8.68 -4.01
CA GLY A 96 11.48 8.90 -2.91
C GLY A 96 11.62 10.37 -2.49
N SER A 97 11.21 11.30 -3.35
CA SER A 97 11.15 12.74 -3.04
C SER A 97 9.93 13.14 -2.20
N ARG A 98 8.92 12.26 -2.06
CA ARG A 98 7.61 12.57 -1.45
C ARG A 98 7.31 11.74 -0.21
N TYR A 99 8.03 10.64 0.01
CA TYR A 99 7.78 9.76 1.14
C TYR A 99 9.08 9.24 1.75
N ARG A 100 9.07 9.05 3.07
CA ARG A 100 10.11 8.37 3.83
C ARG A 100 9.50 7.50 4.91
N LEU A 101 10.08 6.33 5.13
CA LEU A 101 9.72 5.47 6.25
C LEU A 101 10.48 5.94 7.51
N GLN A 102 9.75 6.22 8.59
CA GLN A 102 10.32 6.67 9.86
C GLN A 102 9.80 5.78 10.99
N GLY A 103 10.71 5.31 11.86
CA GLY A 103 10.38 4.61 13.09
C GLY A 103 11.08 5.27 14.28
N HIS A 104 10.35 5.51 15.36
CA HIS A 104 10.89 5.94 16.65
C HIS A 104 10.44 4.93 17.69
N PHE A 105 11.40 4.24 18.31
CA PHE A 105 11.16 3.22 19.32
C PHE A 105 11.76 3.68 20.65
N MET A 106 10.97 3.60 21.71
CA MET A 106 11.48 3.71 23.08
C MET A 106 11.47 2.31 23.68
N SER A 107 12.60 1.90 24.27
CA SER A 107 12.72 0.62 24.98
C SER A 107 12.00 0.65 26.31
#